data_AF-A0A420I4D2-F1
#
_entry.id   AF-A0A420I4D2-F1
#
_cell.length_a   1.000
_cell.length_b   1.000
_cell.length_c   1.000
_cell.angle_alpha   90.00
_cell.angle_beta   90.00
_cell.angle_gamma   90.00
#
_symmetry.space_group_name_H-M   'P 1'
#
loop_
_entity.id
_entity.type
_entity.pdbx_description
1 polymer ?
#
loop_
_entity_poly.entity_id
_entity_poly.type
_entity_poly.pdbx_seq_one_letter_code
_entity_poly.pdbx_strand_id
1 'polypeptide(L)'
;MANRTLPLEISCLERHIDTKLFNAPKLNPASESANSVILHTFIARKLRWYVENNYMGGQLWENYQDDFEDWSIDMFKDCEKEVIHCLRDTLARRGVYIPRGSDRRKLFYKLFEILKENELHKWTKEEIQTQIEYGGGFLGNYRPSLAQISTVRTQADKDIKVEPFQNYETQNMGPQQTIRNTI
;
A
#
# COMPACT_ATOMS: atom_id res chain seq x y z
N MET A 1 27.91 -19.43 -10.63
CA MET A 1 26.73 -18.74 -10.04
C MET A 1 27.06 -17.26 -10.04
N ALA A 2 26.26 -16.42 -10.68
CA ALA A 2 26.55 -14.97 -10.70
C ALA A 2 26.40 -14.42 -9.27
N ASN A 3 27.43 -13.73 -8.77
CA ASN A 3 27.36 -13.00 -7.50
C ASN A 3 26.35 -11.85 -7.68
N ARG A 4 25.10 -12.07 -7.27
CA ARG A 4 24.07 -11.02 -7.32
C ARG A 4 24.44 -9.91 -6.35
N THR A 5 24.38 -8.67 -6.82
CA THR A 5 24.65 -7.49 -5.99
C THR A 5 23.43 -7.12 -5.16
N LEU A 6 22.24 -7.48 -5.65
CA LEU A 6 20.96 -7.20 -5.03
C LEU A 6 20.21 -8.48 -4.64
N PRO A 7 19.40 -8.46 -3.56
CA PRO A 7 18.44 -9.52 -3.26
C PRO A 7 17.51 -9.79 -4.45
N LEU A 8 17.07 -11.05 -4.59
CA LEU A 8 16.21 -11.48 -5.72
C LEU A 8 14.94 -10.62 -5.87
N GLU A 9 14.40 -10.13 -4.75
CA GLU A 9 13.19 -9.31 -4.69
C GLU A 9 13.33 -7.98 -5.44
N ILE A 10 14.55 -7.45 -5.53
CA ILE A 10 14.84 -6.13 -6.13
C ILE A 10 15.89 -6.22 -7.25
N SER A 11 16.17 -7.43 -7.76
CA SER A 11 17.16 -7.64 -8.82
C SER A 11 16.78 -6.98 -10.15
N CYS A 12 15.52 -6.57 -10.33
CA CYS A 12 15.08 -5.81 -11.50
C CYS A 12 15.79 -4.46 -11.63
N LEU A 13 16.38 -3.94 -10.54
CA LEU A 13 17.10 -2.68 -10.49
C LEU A 13 18.56 -2.79 -10.93
N GLU A 14 19.12 -3.99 -11.09
CA GLU A 14 20.55 -4.16 -11.41
C GLU A 14 20.97 -3.42 -12.70
N ARG A 15 20.05 -3.25 -13.66
CA ARG A 15 20.29 -2.53 -14.93
C ARG A 15 20.27 -1.00 -14.82
N HIS A 16 19.81 -0.46 -13.69
CA HIS A 16 19.60 0.98 -13.48
C HIS A 16 20.59 1.60 -12.49
N ILE A 17 21.45 0.78 -11.88
CA ILE A 17 22.37 1.23 -10.83
C ILE A 17 23.81 1.31 -11.32
N ASP A 18 24.57 2.21 -10.70
CA ASP A 18 26.03 2.21 -10.79
C ASP A 18 26.60 1.41 -9.60
N THR A 19 27.24 0.28 -9.88
CA THR A 19 27.80 -0.61 -8.84
C THR A 19 28.91 0.04 -8.01
N LYS A 20 29.64 1.03 -8.53
CA LYS A 20 30.67 1.75 -7.77
C LYS A 20 30.01 2.69 -6.76
N LEU A 21 29.01 3.45 -7.20
CA LEU A 21 28.22 4.33 -6.33
C LEU A 21 27.40 3.53 -5.31
N PHE A 22 26.93 2.35 -5.69
CA PHE A 22 26.18 1.45 -4.83
C PHE A 22 26.98 1.03 -3.59
N ASN A 23 28.27 0.73 -3.78
CA ASN A 23 29.18 0.30 -2.71
C ASN A 23 29.96 1.46 -2.07
N ALA A 24 29.71 2.72 -2.46
CA ALA A 24 30.39 3.89 -1.91
C ALA A 24 29.96 4.16 -0.45
N PRO A 25 30.85 4.65 0.43
CA PRO A 25 30.54 4.88 1.83
C PRO A 25 29.45 5.94 2.04
N LYS A 26 29.37 6.93 1.14
CA LYS A 26 28.35 7.98 1.15
C LYS A 26 27.80 8.17 -0.26
N LEU A 27 26.51 8.44 -0.34
CA LEU A 27 25.80 8.80 -1.57
C LEU A 27 24.77 9.86 -1.20
N ASN A 28 24.94 11.08 -1.70
CA ASN A 28 23.96 12.15 -1.51
C ASN A 28 23.13 12.27 -2.80
N PRO A 29 21.84 11.86 -2.79
CA PRO A 29 20.98 11.95 -3.95
C PRO A 29 20.51 13.39 -4.23
N ALA A 30 20.60 14.30 -3.26
CA ALA A 30 20.13 15.69 -3.36
C ALA A 30 21.24 16.70 -3.73
N SER A 31 22.41 16.22 -4.19
CA SER A 31 23.46 17.11 -4.70
C SER A 31 23.05 17.78 -6.01
N GLU A 32 23.58 18.98 -6.31
CA GLU A 32 23.32 19.71 -7.58
C GLU A 32 23.69 18.90 -8.84
N SER A 33 24.53 17.86 -8.71
CA SER A 33 24.91 16.94 -9.79
C SER A 33 24.04 15.68 -9.88
N ALA A 34 22.89 15.62 -9.20
CA ALA A 34 22.04 14.44 -9.18
C ALA A 34 21.50 14.14 -10.59
N ASN A 35 21.94 13.01 -11.15
CA ASN A 35 21.38 12.43 -12.36
C ASN A 35 20.51 11.23 -12.00
N SER A 36 19.71 10.75 -12.95
CA SER A 36 18.80 9.63 -12.74
C SER A 36 19.50 8.38 -12.17
N VAL A 37 20.72 8.07 -12.61
CA VAL A 37 21.51 6.91 -12.10
C VAL A 37 21.83 7.05 -10.62
N ILE A 38 22.18 8.25 -10.12
CA ILE A 38 22.41 8.50 -8.69
C ILE A 38 21.12 8.25 -7.90
N LEU A 39 19.98 8.74 -8.38
CA LEU A 39 18.68 8.57 -7.74
C LEU A 39 18.27 7.08 -7.69
N HIS A 40 18.43 6.36 -8.81
CA HIS A 40 18.12 4.93 -8.89
C HIS A 40 19.03 4.12 -7.97
N THR A 41 20.33 4.44 -7.96
CA THR A 41 21.31 3.79 -7.09
C THR A 41 20.99 4.02 -5.62
N PHE A 42 20.57 5.23 -5.25
CA PHE A 42 20.15 5.53 -3.88
C PHE A 42 18.93 4.69 -3.48
N ILE A 43 17.88 4.67 -4.31
CA ILE A 43 16.68 3.84 -4.06
C ILE A 43 17.08 2.37 -3.89
N ALA A 44 17.88 1.82 -4.79
CA ALA A 44 18.32 0.43 -4.70
C ALA A 44 19.10 0.13 -3.42
N ARG A 45 19.95 1.07 -2.96
CA ARG A 45 20.68 0.93 -1.69
C ARG A 45 19.73 0.85 -0.50
N LYS A 46 18.72 1.73 -0.46
CA LYS A 46 17.72 1.73 0.62
C LYS A 46 16.86 0.48 0.59
N LEU A 47 16.39 0.07 -0.58
CA LEU A 47 15.63 -1.17 -0.72
C LEU A 47 16.44 -2.40 -0.29
N ARG A 48 17.72 -2.49 -0.65
CA ARG A 48 18.60 -3.56 -0.17
C ARG A 48 18.65 -3.59 1.35
N TRP A 49 18.88 -2.44 1.97
CA TRP A 49 18.95 -2.32 3.42
C TRP A 49 17.63 -2.73 4.09
N TYR A 50 16.49 -2.30 3.56
CA TYR A 50 15.17 -2.68 4.07
C TYR A 50 14.89 -4.19 3.96
N VAL A 51 15.30 -4.80 2.84
CA VAL A 51 15.13 -6.23 2.61
C VAL A 51 16.04 -7.06 3.52
N GLU A 52 17.33 -6.73 3.58
CA GLU A 52 18.32 -7.47 4.38
C GLU A 52 18.04 -7.39 5.89
N ASN A 53 17.51 -6.26 6.36
CA ASN A 53 17.15 -6.07 7.78
C ASN A 53 15.68 -6.41 8.09
N ASN A 54 14.92 -6.86 7.09
CA ASN A 54 13.53 -7.26 7.23
C ASN A 54 12.63 -6.18 7.87
N TYR A 55 12.86 -4.89 7.54
CA TYR A 55 12.02 -3.80 8.05
C TYR A 55 10.60 -3.88 7.49
N MET A 56 9.61 -3.60 8.35
CA MET A 56 8.19 -3.71 8.04
C MET A 56 7.35 -2.70 8.82
N GLY A 57 6.13 -2.46 8.33
CA GLY A 57 5.11 -1.64 9.00
C GLY A 57 5.63 -0.25 9.38
N GLY A 58 5.33 0.18 10.60
CA GLY A 58 5.71 1.50 11.12
C GLY A 58 7.21 1.77 11.06
N GLN A 59 8.05 0.79 11.41
CA GLN A 59 9.51 0.96 11.35
C GLN A 59 10.00 1.25 9.93
N LEU A 60 9.43 0.56 8.92
CA LEU A 60 9.79 0.82 7.53
C LEU A 60 9.26 2.18 7.05
N TRP A 61 8.08 2.58 7.50
CA TRP A 61 7.50 3.88 7.18
C TRP A 61 8.35 5.02 7.75
N GLU A 62 8.76 4.96 9.03
CA GLU A 62 9.65 5.95 9.65
C GLU A 62 11.00 6.02 8.90
N ASN A 63 11.65 4.87 8.68
CA ASN A 63 12.91 4.82 7.94
C ASN A 63 12.79 5.40 6.52
N TYR A 64 11.65 5.17 5.85
CA TYR A 64 11.41 5.72 4.52
C TYR A 64 11.27 7.25 4.55
N GLN A 65 10.61 7.81 5.56
CA GLN A 65 10.50 9.26 5.72
C GLN A 65 11.87 9.89 5.98
N ASP A 66 12.65 9.33 6.92
CA ASP A 66 13.98 9.83 7.26
C ASP A 66 14.95 9.73 6.06
N ASP A 67 14.96 8.58 5.37
CA ASP A 67 15.88 8.35 4.26
C ASP A 67 15.61 9.24 3.04
N PHE A 68 14.39 9.73 2.89
CA PHE A 68 13.94 10.53 1.75
C PHE A 68 13.52 11.95 2.16
N GLU A 69 13.90 12.44 3.34
CA GLU A 69 13.45 13.74 3.88
C GLU A 69 13.74 14.92 2.93
N ASP A 70 14.92 14.89 2.30
CA ASP A 70 15.41 15.92 1.37
C ASP A 70 14.95 15.70 -0.09
N TRP A 71 14.20 14.64 -0.37
CA TRP A 71 13.76 14.35 -1.74
C TRP A 71 12.65 15.29 -2.18
N SER A 72 12.83 15.90 -3.34
CA SER A 72 11.77 16.65 -4.02
C SER A 72 10.92 15.74 -4.91
N ILE A 73 9.74 16.25 -5.30
CA ILE A 73 8.91 15.53 -6.26
C ILE A 73 9.59 15.33 -7.63
N ASP A 74 10.43 16.28 -8.05
CA ASP A 74 11.10 16.21 -9.35
C ASP A 74 12.16 15.10 -9.37
N MET A 75 12.83 14.84 -8.24
CA MET A 75 13.72 13.68 -8.10
C MET A 75 12.96 12.35 -8.30
N PHE A 76 11.73 12.23 -7.80
CA PHE A 76 10.91 11.04 -8.10
C PHE A 76 10.46 10.97 -9.56
N LYS A 77 10.26 12.11 -10.24
CA LYS A 77 9.89 12.14 -11.67
C LYS A 77 11.05 11.75 -12.58
N ASP A 78 12.27 12.07 -12.18
CA ASP A 78 13.51 11.73 -12.91
C ASP A 78 13.90 10.25 -12.76
N CYS A 79 13.20 9.52 -11.90
CA CYS A 79 13.39 8.09 -11.74
C CYS A 79 12.68 7.28 -12.84
N GLU A 80 13.32 6.19 -13.27
CA GLU A 80 12.73 5.25 -14.21
C GLU A 80 11.49 4.58 -13.61
N LYS A 81 10.50 4.29 -14.46
CA LYS A 81 9.22 3.71 -13.99
C LYS A 81 9.44 2.42 -13.21
N GLU A 82 10.32 1.55 -13.71
CA GLU A 82 10.63 0.27 -13.05
C GLU A 82 11.19 0.47 -11.63
N VAL A 83 12.00 1.51 -11.42
CA VAL A 83 12.58 1.86 -10.12
C VAL A 83 11.48 2.31 -9.15
N ILE A 84 10.61 3.22 -9.59
CA ILE A 84 9.49 3.72 -8.78
C ILE A 84 8.49 2.59 -8.47
N HIS A 85 8.22 1.70 -9.42
CA HIS A 85 7.37 0.53 -9.19
C HIS A 85 7.97 -0.44 -8.18
N CYS A 86 9.28 -0.72 -8.27
CA CYS A 86 9.98 -1.57 -7.33
C CYS A 86 9.99 -0.98 -5.90
N LEU A 87 10.20 0.33 -5.78
CA LEU A 87 10.09 1.04 -4.50
C LEU A 87 8.71 0.88 -3.89
N ARG A 88 7.65 1.19 -4.66
CA ARG A 88 6.25 1.00 -4.23
C ARG A 88 5.98 -0.42 -3.78
N ASP A 89 6.35 -1.41 -4.59
CA ASP A 89 6.02 -2.80 -4.31
C ASP A 89 6.77 -3.33 -3.08
N THR A 90 8.01 -2.89 -2.87
CA THR A 90 8.77 -3.26 -1.67
C THR A 90 8.13 -2.65 -0.41
N LEU A 91 7.78 -1.36 -0.44
CA LEU A 91 7.12 -0.68 0.66
C LEU A 91 5.74 -1.30 0.98
N ALA A 92 4.90 -1.46 -0.04
CA ALA A 92 3.53 -1.95 0.10
C ALA A 92 3.46 -3.39 0.64
N ARG A 93 4.28 -4.30 0.09
CA ARG A 93 4.31 -5.70 0.54
C ARG A 93 4.85 -5.86 1.96
N ARG A 94 5.58 -4.86 2.46
CA ARG A 94 6.15 -4.79 3.81
C ARG A 94 5.29 -3.97 4.77
N GLY A 95 4.13 -3.47 4.33
CA GLY A 95 3.11 -2.91 5.21
C GLY A 95 2.93 -1.40 5.19
N VAL A 96 3.69 -0.67 4.36
CA VAL A 96 3.47 0.76 4.15
C VAL A 96 2.33 0.93 3.16
N TYR A 97 1.27 1.63 3.54
CA TYR A 97 0.14 1.81 2.64
C TYR A 97 0.52 2.71 1.46
N ILE A 98 0.19 2.27 0.24
CA ILE A 98 0.30 3.08 -0.96
C ILE A 98 -0.98 2.88 -1.79
N PRO A 99 -1.74 3.95 -2.07
CA PRO A 99 -3.02 3.83 -2.79
C PRO A 99 -2.90 3.12 -4.14
N ARG A 100 -3.73 2.09 -4.35
CA ARG A 100 -3.87 1.33 -5.61
C ARG A 100 -5.31 1.42 -6.15
N GLY A 101 -5.48 1.08 -7.42
CA GLY A 101 -6.81 0.97 -8.04
C GLY A 101 -7.39 2.31 -8.47
N SER A 102 -8.45 2.76 -7.80
CA SER A 102 -9.27 3.92 -8.18
C SER A 102 -8.50 5.26 -8.14
N ASP A 103 -7.44 5.35 -7.34
CA ASP A 103 -6.57 6.52 -7.30
C ASP A 103 -5.73 6.63 -8.59
N ARG A 104 -6.13 7.58 -9.45
CA ARG A 104 -5.51 7.89 -10.75
C ARG A 104 -4.27 8.77 -10.65
N ARG A 105 -3.85 9.21 -9.46
CA ARG A 105 -2.63 10.01 -9.29
C ARG A 105 -1.40 9.23 -9.74
N LYS A 106 -0.42 9.95 -10.28
CA LYS A 106 0.85 9.34 -10.70
C LYS A 106 1.59 8.82 -9.46
N LEU A 107 2.30 7.71 -9.61
CA LEU A 107 2.90 6.99 -8.49
C LEU A 107 3.90 7.83 -7.68
N PHE A 108 4.67 8.69 -8.34
CA PHE A 108 5.60 9.58 -7.64
C PHE A 108 4.90 10.58 -6.70
N TYR A 109 3.69 11.05 -7.00
CA TYR A 109 2.93 11.89 -6.07
C TYR A 109 2.55 11.10 -4.81
N LYS A 110 2.09 9.86 -5.00
CA LYS A 110 1.70 8.97 -3.88
C LYS A 110 2.88 8.69 -2.95
N LEU A 111 4.05 8.39 -3.52
CA LEU A 111 5.27 8.16 -2.74
C LEU A 111 5.71 9.42 -1.99
N PHE A 112 5.65 10.58 -2.65
CA PHE A 112 6.03 11.85 -2.03
C PHE A 112 5.07 12.26 -0.90
N GLU A 113 3.78 11.97 -1.01
CA GLU A 113 2.81 12.27 0.06
C GLU A 113 3.09 11.50 1.34
N ILE A 114 3.59 10.27 1.26
CA ILE A 114 3.98 9.47 2.43
C ILE A 114 5.07 10.20 3.24
N LEU A 115 5.96 10.94 2.58
CA LEU A 115 6.99 11.76 3.25
C LEU A 115 6.40 12.93 4.07
N LYS A 116 5.11 13.22 3.89
CA LYS A 116 4.38 14.31 4.57
C LYS A 116 3.28 13.77 5.50
N GLU A 117 3.13 12.45 5.61
CA GLU A 117 2.21 11.83 6.55
C GLU A 117 2.72 12.03 7.99
N ASN A 118 1.86 12.52 8.88
CA ASN A 118 2.19 12.67 10.30
C ASN A 118 1.95 11.38 11.09
N GLU A 119 1.09 10.49 10.59
CA GLU A 119 0.72 9.25 11.23
C GLU A 119 0.70 8.11 10.21
N LEU A 120 1.17 6.94 10.62
CA LEU A 120 1.11 5.73 9.81
C LEU A 120 -0.34 5.38 9.46
N HIS A 121 -0.63 5.27 8.17
CA HIS A 121 -1.93 4.83 7.68
C HIS A 121 -2.29 3.42 8.16
N LYS A 122 -3.48 3.27 8.73
CA LYS A 122 -4.03 1.97 9.14
C LYS A 122 -4.84 1.37 8.00
N TRP A 123 -4.43 0.19 7.56
CA TRP A 123 -5.07 -0.54 6.48
C TRP A 123 -6.55 -0.83 6.75
N THR A 124 -7.40 -0.54 5.77
CA THR A 124 -8.80 -1.01 5.73
C THR A 124 -8.89 -2.41 5.12
N LYS A 125 -10.05 -3.06 5.26
CA LYS A 125 -10.28 -4.39 4.66
C LYS A 125 -10.25 -4.33 3.13
N GLU A 126 -10.80 -3.26 2.56
CA GLU A 126 -10.88 -3.02 1.13
C GLU A 126 -9.48 -2.79 0.53
N GLU A 127 -8.63 -2.06 1.25
CA GLU A 127 -7.24 -1.81 0.86
C GLU A 127 -6.38 -3.07 0.93
N ILE A 128 -6.56 -3.88 1.98
CA ILE A 128 -5.92 -5.20 2.08
C ILE A 128 -6.30 -6.08 0.91
N GLN A 129 -7.60 -6.15 0.59
CA GLN A 129 -8.09 -6.92 -0.54
C GLN A 129 -7.48 -6.42 -1.87
N THR A 130 -7.44 -5.11 -2.06
CA THR A 130 -6.82 -4.47 -3.24
C THR A 130 -5.32 -4.81 -3.34
N GLN A 131 -4.59 -4.82 -2.21
CA GLN A 131 -3.18 -5.19 -2.18
C GLN A 131 -2.96 -6.68 -2.46
N ILE A 132 -3.86 -7.55 -2.04
CA ILE A 132 -3.82 -8.99 -2.37
C ILE A 132 -4.07 -9.22 -3.85
N GLU A 133 -5.10 -8.60 -4.41
CA GLU A 133 -5.51 -8.80 -5.81
C GLU A 133 -4.55 -8.19 -6.82
N TYR A 134 -4.07 -6.97 -6.57
CA TYR A 134 -3.32 -6.18 -7.55
C TYR A 134 -1.87 -5.88 -7.13
N GLY A 135 -1.54 -6.05 -5.85
CA GLY A 135 -0.26 -5.67 -5.27
C GLY A 135 0.70 -6.83 -5.00
N GLY A 136 0.27 -8.08 -5.28
CA GLY A 136 1.05 -9.28 -4.98
C GLY A 136 1.03 -9.68 -3.51
N GLY A 137 0.05 -9.19 -2.73
CA GLY A 137 -0.13 -9.52 -1.33
C GLY A 137 0.89 -8.87 -0.39
N PHE A 138 1.01 -9.44 0.79
CA PHE A 138 1.99 -9.06 1.82
C PHE A 138 3.05 -10.14 1.97
N LEU A 139 4.22 -9.79 2.50
CA LEU A 139 5.19 -10.79 2.91
C LEU A 139 4.66 -11.61 4.09
N GLY A 140 5.00 -12.90 4.14
CA GLY A 140 4.31 -13.87 5.00
C GLY A 140 4.41 -13.59 6.51
N ASN A 141 5.41 -12.82 6.94
CA ASN A 141 5.62 -12.39 8.32
C ASN A 141 4.96 -11.04 8.65
N TYR A 142 4.38 -10.33 7.67
CA TYR A 142 3.62 -9.12 7.93
C TYR A 142 2.14 -9.42 8.10
N ARG A 143 1.53 -8.83 9.15
CA ARG A 143 0.09 -8.86 9.39
C ARG A 143 -0.43 -7.43 9.46
N PRO A 144 -1.24 -6.97 8.49
CA PRO A 144 -1.76 -5.60 8.52
C PRO A 144 -2.65 -5.38 9.74
N SER A 145 -2.42 -4.29 10.45
CA SER A 145 -3.33 -3.84 11.49
C SER A 145 -4.61 -3.33 10.84
N LEU A 146 -5.74 -3.98 11.13
CA LEU A 146 -7.03 -3.48 10.70
C LEU A 146 -7.31 -2.19 11.49
N ALA A 147 -7.61 -1.10 10.78
CA ALA A 147 -8.31 0.01 11.40
C ALA A 147 -9.57 -0.57 12.04
N GLN A 148 -9.69 -0.50 13.38
CA GLN A 148 -10.99 -0.67 14.00
C GLN A 148 -11.86 0.41 13.38
N ILE A 149 -12.90 0.00 12.66
CA ILE A 149 -13.92 0.92 12.19
C ILE A 149 -14.56 1.47 13.46
N SER A 150 -14.00 2.54 14.01
CA SER A 150 -14.76 3.41 14.89
C SER A 150 -15.86 3.92 13.99
N THR A 151 -17.06 3.38 14.16
CA THR A 151 -18.30 3.95 13.68
C THR A 151 -18.39 5.36 14.26
N VAL A 152 -17.72 6.31 13.61
CA VAL A 152 -18.01 7.72 13.74
C VAL A 152 -19.40 7.84 13.13
N ARG A 153 -20.42 7.64 13.97
CA ARG A 153 -21.71 8.28 13.76
C ARG A 153 -21.40 9.77 13.74
N THR A 154 -21.30 10.34 12.55
CA THR A 154 -21.41 11.77 12.37
C THR A 154 -22.72 12.19 13.04
N GLN A 155 -22.68 13.26 13.83
CA GLN A 155 -23.82 13.82 14.58
C GLN A 155 -24.91 14.42 13.64
N ALA A 156 -25.08 13.86 12.44
CA ALA A 156 -26.09 14.23 11.45
C ALA A 156 -27.27 13.23 11.39
N ASP A 157 -27.17 12.05 12.00
CA ASP A 157 -28.22 11.01 11.97
C ASP A 157 -29.26 11.11 13.11
N LYS A 158 -29.45 12.30 13.71
CA LYS A 158 -30.47 12.47 14.77
C LYS A 158 -31.90 12.71 14.28
N ASP A 159 -32.14 12.83 12.96
CA ASP A 159 -33.49 13.13 12.45
C ASP A 159 -34.04 12.15 11.39
N ILE A 160 -33.59 10.89 11.39
CA ILE A 160 -34.34 9.84 10.67
C ILE A 160 -35.22 9.12 11.69
N LYS A 161 -36.50 9.51 11.76
CA LYS A 161 -37.56 8.65 12.31
C LYS A 161 -37.67 7.43 11.43
N VAL A 162 -37.03 6.33 11.84
CA VAL A 162 -37.24 5.02 11.24
C VAL A 162 -38.53 4.46 11.83
N GLU A 163 -39.60 4.48 11.03
CA GLU A 163 -40.81 3.69 11.29
C GLU A 163 -40.44 2.20 11.38
N PRO A 164 -40.95 1.45 12.37
CA PRO A 164 -40.54 0.06 12.56
C PRO A 164 -41.06 -0.83 11.43
N PHE A 165 -40.13 -1.56 10.81
CA PHE A 165 -40.39 -2.58 9.81
C PHE A 165 -41.28 -3.68 10.43
N GLN A 166 -42.47 -3.90 9.87
CA GLN A 166 -43.38 -4.95 10.33
C GLN A 166 -42.78 -6.33 10.00
N ASN A 167 -42.62 -7.14 11.04
CA ASN A 167 -42.30 -8.56 10.96
C ASN A 167 -43.40 -9.30 10.20
N TYR A 168 -43.09 -9.92 9.06
CA TYR A 168 -43.93 -11.00 8.54
C TYR A 168 -43.53 -12.30 9.24
N GLU A 169 -44.26 -12.62 10.31
CA GLU A 169 -44.22 -13.93 10.93
C GLU A 169 -44.78 -14.99 9.99
N THR A 170 -44.04 -16.08 9.89
CA THR A 170 -44.43 -17.32 9.22
C THR A 170 -45.47 -18.02 10.10
N GLN A 171 -46.73 -18.09 9.68
CA GLN A 171 -47.72 -18.97 10.33
C GLN A 171 -48.13 -20.11 9.40
N ASN A 172 -47.71 -21.32 9.80
CA ASN A 172 -48.32 -22.59 9.44
C ASN A 172 -49.76 -22.63 9.97
N MET A 173 -50.74 -22.85 9.10
CA MET A 173 -52.01 -23.49 9.43
C MET A 173 -52.41 -24.42 8.28
N GLY A 174 -52.45 -25.73 8.52
CA GLY A 174 -53.37 -26.64 7.82
C GLY A 174 -54.53 -27.00 8.74
N PRO A 175 -55.42 -27.97 8.43
CA PRO A 175 -55.80 -28.53 7.12
C PRO A 175 -57.35 -28.58 6.90
N GLN A 176 -57.79 -29.16 5.77
CA GLN A 176 -59.16 -29.66 5.43
C GLN A 176 -60.17 -28.56 4.96
N GLN A 177 -61.12 -28.71 4.03
CA GLN A 177 -61.72 -29.85 3.33
C GLN A 177 -62.54 -29.35 2.10
N THR A 178 -62.80 -30.28 1.18
CA THR A 178 -63.61 -30.33 -0.06
C THR A 178 -64.97 -29.62 -0.08
N ILE A 179 -65.34 -28.95 -1.20
CA ILE A 179 -66.69 -28.98 -1.82
C ILE A 179 -66.57 -28.88 -3.37
N ARG A 180 -67.32 -29.74 -4.07
CA ARG A 180 -67.55 -29.80 -5.54
C ARG A 180 -68.51 -28.70 -6.02
N ASN A 181 -68.42 -28.24 -7.27
CA ASN A 181 -69.41 -28.52 -8.33
C ASN A 181 -69.20 -27.69 -9.61
N THR A 182 -69.45 -28.40 -10.71
CA THR A 182 -69.65 -28.04 -12.12
C THR A 182 -70.66 -26.91 -12.36
N ILE A 183 -70.41 -26.07 -13.37
CA ILE A 183 -71.31 -25.82 -14.52
C ILE A 183 -70.42 -25.67 -15.76
#